data_AF-A0AAN6EBE7-F1
#
_entry.id   AF-A0AAN6EBE7-F1
#
_cell.length_a   1.000
_cell.length_b   1.000
_cell.length_c   1.000
_cell.angle_alpha   90.00
_cell.angle_beta   90.00
_cell.angle_gamma   90.00
#
_symmetry.space_group_name_H-M   'P 1'
#
loop_
_entity.id
_entity.type
_entity.pdbx_description
1 polymer ?
#
loop_
_entity_poly.entity_id
_entity_poly.type
_entity_poly.pdbx_seq_one_letter_code
_entity_poly.pdbx_strand_id
1 'polypeptide(L)'
;NVSNLDDLVHFTLKEWARLSTSVTEAEVERAKQQLKASLLLNLDGTTAVAEDIGRQILTHGKRMEPAEVAAAVDAIDAETVRKVAYKRLWDQEVAAVGVGPIQGMPDYMRIRSGMSWMRA
;
A
#
# COMPACT_ATOMS: atom_id res chain seq x y z
N ASN A 1 -14.98 19.80 -6.69
CA ASN A 1 -14.80 19.38 -5.29
C ASN A 1 -13.38 19.73 -4.83
N VAL A 2 -13.05 21.03 -4.79
CA VAL A 2 -11.68 21.51 -4.51
C VAL A 2 -11.43 21.63 -3.00
N SER A 3 -12.51 21.78 -2.21
CA SER A 3 -12.46 21.92 -0.75
C SER A 3 -11.96 20.68 -0.02
N ASN A 4 -12.15 19.48 -0.59
CA ASN A 4 -11.88 18.22 0.12
C ASN A 4 -10.47 17.66 -0.15
N LEU A 5 -9.66 18.35 -0.97
CA LEU A 5 -8.31 17.89 -1.32
C LEU A 5 -7.37 17.93 -0.11
N ASP A 6 -7.44 18.98 0.70
CA ASP A 6 -6.64 19.09 1.92
C ASP A 6 -6.97 17.96 2.90
N ASP A 7 -8.26 17.73 3.16
CA ASP A 7 -8.73 16.65 4.04
C ASP A 7 -8.32 15.27 3.52
N LEU A 8 -8.47 15.02 2.22
CA LEU A 8 -8.06 13.76 1.60
C LEU A 8 -6.58 13.49 1.83
N VAL A 9 -5.73 14.49 1.58
CA VAL A 9 -4.28 14.36 1.78
C VAL A 9 -3.96 14.19 3.27
N HIS A 10 -4.57 14.99 4.14
CA HIS A 10 -4.38 14.91 5.59
C HIS A 10 -4.71 13.51 6.14
N PHE A 11 -5.89 12.97 5.83
CA PHE A 11 -6.29 11.65 6.32
C PHE A 11 -5.50 10.51 5.69
N THR A 12 -5.08 10.64 4.43
CA THR A 12 -4.19 9.66 3.78
C THR A 12 -2.85 9.56 4.51
N LEU A 13 -2.21 10.71 4.76
CA LEU A 13 -0.94 10.78 5.49
C LEU A 13 -1.07 10.27 6.93
N LYS A 14 -2.20 10.59 7.58
CA LYS A 14 -2.51 10.10 8.93
C LYS A 14 -2.59 8.57 8.98
N GLU A 15 -3.22 7.93 8.00
CA GLU A 15 -3.28 6.47 7.94
C GLU A 15 -1.91 5.84 7.64
N TRP A 16 -1.08 6.46 6.80
CA TRP A 16 0.30 5.98 6.57
C TRP A 16 1.16 6.02 7.84
N ALA A 17 1.07 7.10 8.61
CA ALA A 17 1.72 7.21 9.90
C ALA A 17 1.15 6.16 10.89
N ARG A 18 -0.17 5.96 10.91
CA ARG A 18 -0.81 4.94 11.76
C ARG A 18 -0.35 3.52 11.43
N LEU A 19 -0.21 3.18 10.14
CA LEU A 19 0.32 1.88 9.70
C LEU A 19 1.73 1.62 10.25
N SER A 20 2.53 2.67 10.39
CA SER A 20 3.90 2.59 10.91
C SER A 20 3.94 2.38 12.43
N THR A 21 2.90 2.75 13.17
CA THR A 21 2.94 2.74 14.65
C THR A 21 1.93 1.81 15.33
N SER A 22 0.74 1.63 14.76
CA SER A 22 -0.42 1.09 15.49
C SER A 22 -1.41 0.35 14.58
N VAL A 23 -0.90 -0.38 13.58
CA VAL A 23 -1.71 -1.37 12.85
C VAL A 23 -2.01 -2.58 13.73
N THR A 24 -3.23 -3.09 13.62
CA THR A 24 -3.73 -4.21 14.44
C THR A 24 -3.72 -5.54 13.67
N GLU A 25 -3.61 -6.67 14.38
CA GLU A 25 -3.67 -8.00 13.76
C GLU A 25 -4.98 -8.25 13.03
N ALA A 26 -6.11 -7.77 13.57
CA ALA A 26 -7.42 -7.93 12.92
C ALA A 26 -7.50 -7.21 11.56
N GLU A 27 -6.89 -6.03 11.45
CA GLU A 27 -6.79 -5.30 10.18
C GLU A 27 -5.91 -6.03 9.17
N VAL A 28 -4.78 -6.59 9.63
CA VAL A 28 -3.84 -7.34 8.80
C VAL A 28 -4.47 -8.63 8.30
N GLU A 29 -5.13 -9.39 9.16
CA GLU A 29 -5.85 -10.60 8.75
C GLU A 29 -6.93 -10.30 7.72
N ARG A 30 -7.72 -9.25 7.93
CA ARG A 30 -8.70 -8.81 6.93
C ARG A 30 -8.04 -8.44 5.59
N ALA A 31 -6.93 -7.70 5.63
CA ALA A 31 -6.21 -7.31 4.42
C ALA A 31 -5.60 -8.51 3.70
N LYS A 32 -5.10 -9.52 4.43
CA LYS A 32 -4.59 -10.78 3.87
C LYS A 32 -5.67 -11.54 3.12
N GLN A 33 -6.87 -11.67 3.69
CA GLN A 33 -7.98 -12.35 3.00
C GLN A 33 -8.40 -11.59 1.72
N GLN A 34 -8.45 -10.25 1.78
CA GLN A 34 -8.76 -9.42 0.61
C GLN A 34 -7.70 -9.54 -0.49
N LEU A 35 -6.42 -9.55 -0.12
CA LEU A 35 -5.31 -9.70 -1.06
C LEU A 35 -5.34 -11.09 -1.72
N LYS A 36 -5.50 -12.17 -0.95
CA LYS A 36 -5.59 -13.54 -1.49
C LYS A 36 -6.77 -13.68 -2.45
N ALA A 37 -7.94 -13.14 -2.10
CA ALA A 37 -9.11 -13.15 -2.97
C ALA A 37 -8.84 -12.37 -4.27
N SER A 38 -8.27 -11.16 -4.19
CA SER A 38 -7.96 -10.36 -5.37
C SER A 38 -6.95 -11.05 -6.30
N LEU A 39 -5.90 -11.66 -5.77
CA LEU A 39 -4.89 -12.36 -6.57
C LEU A 39 -5.49 -13.56 -7.31
N LEU A 40 -6.34 -14.34 -6.66
CA LEU A 40 -6.98 -15.50 -7.29
C LEU A 40 -8.02 -15.09 -8.35
N LEU A 41 -8.82 -14.06 -8.07
CA LEU A 41 -9.84 -13.57 -9.01
C LEU A 41 -9.20 -12.92 -10.25
N ASN A 42 -8.01 -12.33 -10.12
CA ASN A 42 -7.28 -11.75 -11.25
C ASN A 42 -6.74 -12.80 -12.22
N LEU A 43 -6.74 -14.10 -11.85
CA LEU A 43 -6.29 -15.19 -12.71
C LEU A 43 -7.43 -15.82 -13.53
N ASP A 44 -8.58 -15.15 -13.63
CA ASP A 44 -9.71 -15.63 -14.43
C ASP A 44 -9.48 -15.39 -15.94
N GLY A 45 -9.50 -16.48 -16.71
CA GLY A 45 -9.27 -16.47 -18.15
C GLY A 45 -7.82 -16.71 -18.60
N THR A 46 -7.68 -17.27 -19.80
CA THR A 46 -6.38 -17.71 -20.36
C THR A 46 -5.40 -16.56 -20.60
N THR A 47 -5.90 -15.39 -21.00
CA THR A 47 -5.06 -14.20 -21.24
C THR A 47 -4.43 -13.68 -19.95
N ALA A 48 -5.21 -13.61 -18.86
CA ALA A 48 -4.72 -13.15 -17.56
C ALA A 48 -3.66 -14.12 -17.00
N VAL A 49 -3.89 -15.43 -17.16
CA VAL A 49 -2.92 -16.45 -16.78
C VAL A 49 -1.63 -16.35 -17.61
N ALA A 50 -1.73 -16.14 -18.92
CA ALA A 50 -0.56 -16.02 -19.78
C ALA A 50 0.28 -14.77 -19.44
N GLU A 51 -0.37 -13.66 -19.14
CA GLU A 51 0.30 -12.43 -18.71
C GLU A 51 0.98 -12.60 -17.34
N ASP A 52 0.31 -13.25 -16.38
CA ASP A 52 0.89 -13.53 -15.07
C ASP A 52 2.15 -14.42 -15.16
N ILE A 53 2.11 -15.48 -15.98
CA ILE A 53 3.28 -16.33 -16.25
C ILE A 53 4.44 -15.49 -16.81
N GLY A 54 4.16 -14.72 -17.86
CA GLY A 54 5.18 -13.91 -18.52
C GLY A 54 5.80 -12.88 -17.57
N ARG A 55 4.97 -12.15 -16.84
CA ARG A 55 5.41 -11.14 -15.87
C ARG A 55 6.28 -11.77 -14.78
N GLN A 56 5.83 -12.85 -14.16
CA GLN A 56 6.57 -13.47 -13.05
C GLN A 56 7.91 -14.07 -13.50
N ILE A 57 7.98 -14.67 -14.69
CA ILE A 57 9.25 -15.13 -15.25
C ILE A 57 10.22 -13.96 -15.46
N LEU A 58 9.73 -12.82 -15.95
CA LEU A 58 10.58 -11.64 -16.18
C LEU A 58 11.02 -10.96 -14.88
N THR A 59 10.15 -10.87 -13.86
CA THR A 59 10.45 -10.14 -12.61
C THR A 59 11.12 -11.00 -11.55
N HIS A 60 10.82 -12.29 -11.51
CA HIS A 60 11.28 -13.21 -10.45
C HIS A 60 12.10 -14.39 -10.97
N GLY A 61 12.21 -14.57 -12.29
CA GLY A 61 12.90 -15.72 -12.90
C GLY A 61 12.14 -17.04 -12.80
N LYS A 62 10.96 -17.04 -12.16
CA LYS A 62 10.11 -18.23 -11.98
C LYS A 62 8.65 -17.82 -11.83
N ARG A 63 7.74 -18.72 -12.18
CA ARG A 63 6.34 -18.63 -11.79
C ARG A 63 6.18 -19.19 -10.37
N MET A 64 5.54 -18.43 -9.50
CA MET A 64 5.08 -18.88 -8.19
C MET A 64 3.68 -19.47 -8.33
N GLU A 65 3.47 -20.64 -7.73
CA GLU A 65 2.16 -21.25 -7.69
C GLU A 65 1.23 -20.44 -6.75
N PRO A 66 -0.09 -20.38 -7.02
CA PRO A 66 -1.02 -19.62 -6.18
C PRO A 66 -0.96 -20.01 -4.69
N ALA A 67 -0.69 -21.28 -4.40
CA ALA A 67 -0.51 -21.77 -3.03
C ALA A 67 0.76 -21.21 -2.36
N GLU A 68 1.87 -21.05 -3.10
CA GLU A 68 3.09 -20.44 -2.59
C GLU A 68 2.87 -18.97 -2.26
N VAL A 69 2.17 -18.25 -3.15
CA VAL A 69 1.82 -16.84 -2.93
C VAL A 69 0.90 -16.70 -1.72
N ALA A 70 -0.11 -17.57 -1.58
CA ALA A 70 -0.99 -17.58 -0.42
C ALA A 70 -0.23 -17.83 0.89
N ALA A 71 0.69 -18.81 0.91
CA ALA A 71 1.53 -19.09 2.08
C ALA A 71 2.46 -17.92 2.44
N ALA A 72 3.02 -17.24 1.43
CA ALA A 72 3.86 -16.05 1.65
C ALA A 72 3.04 -14.89 2.25
N VAL A 73 1.80 -14.69 1.80
CA VAL A 73 0.88 -13.71 2.39
C VAL A 73 0.50 -14.11 3.82
N ASP A 74 0.25 -15.40 4.07
CA ASP A 74 -0.14 -15.92 5.38
C ASP A 74 0.95 -15.78 6.46
N ALA A 75 2.22 -15.75 6.05
CA ALA A 75 3.35 -15.51 6.94
C ALA A 75 3.48 -14.05 7.43
N ILE A 76 2.70 -13.11 6.87
CA ILE A 76 2.74 -11.70 7.27
C ILE A 76 1.92 -11.49 8.54
N ASP A 77 2.54 -10.86 9.55
CA ASP A 77 1.94 -10.41 10.80
C ASP A 77 1.94 -8.88 10.92
N ALA A 78 1.29 -8.33 11.96
CA ALA A 78 1.25 -6.88 12.14
C ALA A 78 2.63 -6.26 12.42
N GLU A 79 3.57 -7.01 13.01
CA GLU A 79 4.93 -6.52 13.21
C GLU A 79 5.66 -6.30 11.88
N THR A 80 5.56 -7.25 10.96
CA THR A 80 6.12 -7.17 9.62
C THR A 80 5.55 -5.96 8.88
N VAL A 81 4.23 -5.73 8.97
CA VAL A 81 3.58 -4.56 8.37
C VAL A 81 4.11 -3.27 8.98
N ARG A 82 4.20 -3.15 10.32
CA ARG A 82 4.76 -1.96 10.99
C ARG A 82 6.20 -1.70 10.55
N LYS A 83 7.03 -2.74 10.51
CA LYS A 83 8.44 -2.64 10.12
C LYS A 83 8.59 -2.13 8.69
N VAL A 84 7.81 -2.66 7.75
CA VAL A 84 7.84 -2.21 6.35
C VAL A 84 7.30 -0.80 6.21
N ALA A 85 6.17 -0.48 6.86
CA ALA A 85 5.59 0.86 6.84
C ALA A 85 6.55 1.89 7.45
N TYR A 86 7.19 1.59 8.58
CA TYR A 86 8.20 2.45 9.17
C TYR A 86 9.39 2.66 8.23
N LYS A 87 9.87 1.60 7.56
CA LYS A 87 11.00 1.73 6.62
C LYS A 87 10.65 2.50 5.33
N ARG A 88 9.41 2.39 4.85
CA ARG A 88 9.02 2.84 3.50
C ARG A 88 8.14 4.08 3.47
N LEU A 89 7.45 4.38 4.57
CA LEU A 89 6.50 5.49 4.67
C LEU A 89 6.97 6.51 5.70
N TRP A 90 7.46 6.07 6.86
CA TRP A 90 7.80 7.00 7.95
C TRP A 90 8.95 7.94 7.56
N ASP A 91 8.67 9.24 7.63
CA ASP A 91 9.65 10.32 7.39
C ASP A 91 10.37 10.22 6.03
N GLN A 92 9.73 9.61 5.03
CA GLN A 92 10.29 9.49 3.68
C GLN A 92 9.92 10.70 2.82
N GLU A 93 10.77 10.99 1.84
CA GLU A 93 10.43 11.91 0.76
C GLU A 93 9.37 11.28 -0.14
N VAL A 94 8.40 12.09 -0.57
CA VAL A 94 7.31 11.64 -1.44
C VAL A 94 7.37 12.34 -2.79
N ALA A 95 6.80 11.71 -3.81
CA ALA A 95 6.48 12.34 -5.08
C ALA A 95 4.98 12.62 -5.12
N ALA A 96 4.60 13.88 -5.29
CA ALA A 96 3.19 14.30 -5.35
C ALA A 96 2.92 14.96 -6.72
N VAL A 97 1.88 14.48 -7.42
CA VAL A 97 1.48 14.98 -8.73
C VAL A 97 -0.02 15.27 -8.70
N GLY A 98 -0.40 16.48 -9.05
CA GLY A 98 -1.80 16.91 -9.16
C GLY A 98 -2.09 17.46 -10.55
N VAL A 99 -3.23 17.08 -11.13
CA VAL A 99 -3.67 17.53 -12.47
C VAL A 99 -5.12 18.02 -12.37
N GLY A 100 -5.40 19.19 -12.93
CA GLY A 100 -6.73 19.82 -12.91
C GLY A 100 -6.88 20.89 -11.81
N PRO A 101 -8.10 21.09 -11.26
CA PRO A 101 -8.36 22.06 -10.19
C PRO A 101 -7.77 21.64 -8.83
N ILE A 102 -6.46 21.86 -8.65
CA ILE A 102 -5.68 21.43 -7.48
C ILE A 102 -5.43 22.55 -6.46
N GLN A 103 -6.18 23.64 -6.50
CA GLN A 103 -5.95 24.79 -5.61
C GLN A 103 -6.12 24.45 -4.12
N GLY A 104 -6.84 23.37 -3.81
CA GLY A 104 -6.99 22.86 -2.44
C GLY A 104 -5.95 21.80 -2.05
N MET A 105 -5.01 21.44 -2.92
CA MET A 105 -3.96 20.49 -2.61
C MET A 105 -2.89 21.16 -1.71
N PRO A 106 -2.47 20.53 -0.60
CA PRO A 106 -1.39 21.04 0.23
C PRO A 106 -0.09 21.22 -0.54
N ASP A 107 0.70 22.21 -0.16
CA ASP A 107 2.05 22.37 -0.67
C ASP A 107 2.94 21.19 -0.24
N TYR A 108 4.05 21.03 -0.94
CA TYR A 108 4.97 19.91 -0.71
C TYR A 108 5.49 19.83 0.72
N MET A 109 5.79 20.98 1.35
CA MET A 109 6.35 20.99 2.71
C MET A 109 5.32 20.52 3.72
N ARG A 110 4.06 20.92 3.56
CA ARG A 110 2.95 20.40 4.37
C ARG A 110 2.79 18.90 4.20
N ILE A 111 2.85 18.37 2.98
CA ILE A 111 2.78 16.92 2.72
C ILE A 111 3.95 16.19 3.38
N ARG A 112 5.19 16.65 3.16
CA ARG A 112 6.41 16.04 3.72
C ARG A 112 6.41 16.07 5.24
N SER A 113 5.92 17.15 5.86
CA SER A 113 5.78 17.22 7.32
C SER A 113 4.75 16.24 7.87
N GLY A 114 3.72 15.90 7.09
CA GLY A 114 2.68 14.93 7.47
C GLY A 114 3.12 13.46 7.40
N MET A 115 4.30 13.17 6.85
CA MET A 115 4.84 11.80 6.71
C MET A 115 5.33 11.19 8.04
N SER A 116 5.38 11.97 9.12
CA SER A 116 5.71 11.48 10.46
C SER A 116 4.86 12.20 11.51
N TRP A 117 4.74 11.59 12.70
CA TRP A 117 4.14 12.26 13.85
C TRP A 117 5.23 12.82 14.76
N MET A 118 5.20 14.12 15.03
CA MET A 118 5.89 14.68 16.19
C MET A 118 5.06 14.34 17.42
N ARG A 119 5.44 13.27 18.12
CA ARG A 119 4.99 13.04 19.49
C ARG A 119 6.04 13.69 20.40
N ALA A 120 5.63 14.73 21.13
CA ALA A 120 6.39 15.26 22.26
C ALA A 120 6.41 14.24 23.41
#